data_AF-A0A9R1DWT5-F1
#
_entry.id   AF-A0A9R1DWT5-F1
#
_cell.length_a   1.000
_cell.length_b   1.000
_cell.length_c   1.000
_cell.angle_alpha   90.00
_cell.angle_beta   90.00
_cell.angle_gamma   90.00
#
_symmetry.space_group_name_H-M   'P 1'
#
loop_
_entity.id
_entity.type
_entity.pdbx_description
1 polymer ?
#
loop_
_entity_poly.entity_id
_entity_poly.type
_entity_poly.pdbx_seq_one_letter_code
_entity_poly.pdbx_strand_id
1 'polypeptide(L)'
;AVVFTDIDLDKAYEFDDYCHNHQPPISFIKSEVCGLFGSVFCDFGPKFTVLDVDGEDPHTGIIASISNDNPALISCVDDERLEFQDGDLVVFSEVHGMTELNDGKPRKVKNARPFSFSIEEDTSNFGIYVKGGIVTQVKEPKVLCFKALRDAMTDPGEFLLSDFSKFERPPVLHLAFQALDKFKKDHGRCPAAGCEEDAQSFLKIAAAINEASADRKLDTIDEKLFRQFASGSRAVLNPMAAMFGGIVGQEVVKACSGKFHPLNQFFYFDSVESLPTYPLEPQDLKPSNNRYDAQVSVFGSKLQKKMEEANTFVVGSGALGCEFLKNLALMGVSCSSKGKLTITDDDIIEKSNLSRQFLFRDWNIGQAKSTVAATAASAINPSLHIDALQNRACPDTENVFHDTFWEGLDVVINALDNVNARMYMDMRCLYFQKPLLESGTLGAKCNTQMVIPHLTENYGASRDPPEKQAPMCTVHSFPHNIDHCLTWARSEFEGLLEKTPNEVNSFLSNPAQYAAAMRKAGDAQARELLERVSECLNKDRCSTFDDCISWARL
;
A
#
# COMPACT_ATOMS: atom_id res chain seq x y z
N ALA A 1 16.98 -12.97 9.16
CA ALA A 1 17.59 -11.78 8.53
C ALA A 1 18.24 -10.91 9.60
N VAL A 2 19.33 -10.22 9.27
CA VAL A 2 19.95 -9.15 10.07
C VAL A 2 19.78 -7.83 9.31
N VAL A 3 19.45 -6.76 10.05
CA VAL A 3 19.25 -5.43 9.48
C VAL A 3 20.25 -4.49 10.12
N PHE A 4 21.01 -3.78 9.29
CA PHE A 4 21.94 -2.75 9.74
C PHE A 4 21.51 -1.39 9.20
N THR A 5 21.41 -0.42 10.10
CA THR A 5 21.28 1.00 9.78
C THR A 5 22.44 1.78 10.38
N ASP A 6 22.83 2.88 9.75
CA ASP A 6 23.87 3.80 10.26
C ASP A 6 25.22 3.12 10.58
N ILE A 7 25.54 2.03 9.88
CA ILE A 7 26.78 1.28 10.04
C ILE A 7 27.86 1.79 9.07
N ASP A 8 29.11 1.82 9.54
CA ASP A 8 30.28 2.07 8.72
C ASP A 8 30.46 0.99 7.64
N LEU A 9 30.87 1.40 6.43
CA LEU A 9 30.98 0.50 5.28
C LEU A 9 31.99 -0.63 5.48
N ASP A 10 33.12 -0.40 6.15
CA ASP A 10 34.13 -1.45 6.38
C ASP A 10 33.55 -2.56 7.28
N LYS A 11 32.76 -2.18 8.30
CA LYS A 11 32.03 -3.13 9.15
C LYS A 11 30.87 -3.79 8.43
N ALA A 12 30.16 -3.06 7.58
CA ALA A 12 29.07 -3.63 6.79
C ALA A 12 29.59 -4.76 5.91
N TYR A 13 30.77 -4.59 5.29
CA TYR A 13 31.41 -5.67 4.56
C TYR A 13 31.74 -6.87 5.43
N GLU A 14 32.31 -6.67 6.63
CA GLU A 14 32.63 -7.77 7.55
C GLU A 14 31.38 -8.59 7.92
N PHE A 15 30.28 -7.91 8.26
CA PHE A 15 29.03 -8.59 8.62
C PHE A 15 28.36 -9.28 7.44
N ASP A 16 28.33 -8.64 6.28
CA ASP A 16 27.77 -9.22 5.07
C ASP A 16 28.59 -10.43 4.61
N ASP A 17 29.92 -10.33 4.57
CA ASP A 17 30.82 -11.45 4.24
C ASP A 17 30.56 -12.65 5.18
N TYR A 18 30.36 -12.41 6.48
CA TYR A 18 29.98 -13.46 7.44
C TYR A 18 28.60 -14.04 7.13
N CYS A 19 27.60 -13.19 6.87
CA CYS A 19 26.22 -13.60 6.62
C CYS A 19 26.08 -14.41 5.33
N HIS A 20 26.71 -13.96 4.25
CA HIS A 20 26.72 -14.59 2.93
C HIS A 20 27.35 -15.98 2.96
N ASN A 21 28.46 -16.13 3.70
CA ASN A 21 29.22 -17.37 3.77
C ASN A 21 28.76 -18.34 4.88
N HIS A 22 27.82 -17.92 5.74
CA HIS A 22 27.27 -18.79 6.78
C HIS A 22 26.50 -19.99 6.17
N GLN A 23 26.38 -21.08 6.92
CA GLN A 23 25.59 -22.25 6.51
C GLN A 23 24.56 -22.62 7.58
N PRO A 24 23.24 -22.40 7.31
CA PRO A 24 22.68 -21.78 6.10
C PRO A 24 23.01 -20.28 5.99
N PRO A 25 23.00 -19.66 4.79
CA PRO A 25 23.22 -18.23 4.65
C PRO A 25 22.25 -17.41 5.50
N ILE A 26 22.74 -16.31 6.08
CA ILE A 26 21.92 -15.38 6.86
C ILE A 26 21.58 -14.21 5.95
N SER A 27 20.30 -13.90 5.76
CA SER A 27 19.91 -12.74 4.96
C SER A 27 20.39 -11.44 5.61
N PHE A 28 21.11 -10.62 4.86
CA PHE A 28 21.64 -9.32 5.25
C PHE A 28 20.87 -8.19 4.54
N ILE A 29 20.50 -7.16 5.29
CA ILE A 29 19.90 -5.93 4.76
C ILE A 29 20.63 -4.73 5.35
N LYS A 30 21.13 -3.84 4.50
CA LYS A 30 21.67 -2.52 4.90
C LYS A 30 20.73 -1.44 4.41
N SER A 31 20.40 -0.48 5.26
CA SER A 31 19.68 0.72 4.83
C SER A 31 20.23 1.98 5.48
N GLU A 32 20.18 3.09 4.76
CA GLU A 32 20.65 4.39 5.22
C GLU A 32 19.76 5.50 4.66
N VAL A 33 19.38 6.45 5.51
CA VAL A 33 18.61 7.64 5.13
C VAL A 33 19.46 8.88 5.38
N CYS A 34 19.66 9.67 4.33
CA CYS A 34 20.48 10.87 4.30
C CYS A 34 19.67 12.04 3.76
N GLY A 35 18.93 12.72 4.64
CA GLY A 35 18.06 13.83 4.29
C GLY A 35 16.93 13.36 3.37
N LEU A 36 16.91 13.87 2.14
CA LEU A 36 15.96 13.50 1.09
C LEU A 36 16.41 12.31 0.23
N PHE A 37 17.54 11.70 0.57
CA PHE A 37 18.11 10.56 -0.12
C PHE A 37 18.04 9.33 0.77
N GLY A 38 17.93 8.15 0.17
CA GLY A 38 18.05 6.91 0.92
C GLY A 38 18.51 5.75 0.05
N SER A 39 19.01 4.72 0.71
CA SER A 39 19.45 3.48 0.08
C SER A 39 19.00 2.25 0.87
N VAL A 40 18.73 1.17 0.14
CA VAL A 40 18.61 -0.20 0.67
C VAL A 40 19.49 -1.12 -0.16
N PHE A 41 20.20 -2.01 0.49
CA PHE A 41 20.88 -3.14 -0.11
C PHE A 41 20.40 -4.44 0.53
N CYS A 42 20.13 -5.46 -0.28
CA CYS A 42 19.76 -6.79 0.16
C CYS A 42 20.73 -7.85 -0.37
N ASP A 43 21.16 -8.75 0.52
CA ASP A 43 21.86 -9.98 0.21
C ASP A 43 21.21 -11.14 0.97
N PHE A 44 20.45 -11.99 0.26
CA PHE A 44 19.80 -13.16 0.88
C PHE A 44 20.60 -14.45 0.66
N GLY A 45 21.88 -14.32 0.30
CA GLY A 45 22.81 -15.40 0.09
C GLY A 45 22.91 -15.86 -1.38
N PRO A 46 23.87 -16.74 -1.67
CA PRO A 46 24.21 -17.16 -3.04
C PRO A 46 23.09 -17.96 -3.73
N LYS A 47 22.13 -18.47 -2.96
CA LYS A 47 20.98 -19.23 -3.48
C LYS A 47 19.77 -19.03 -2.57
N PHE A 48 18.86 -18.16 -2.98
CA PHE A 48 17.60 -17.87 -2.28
C PHE A 48 16.41 -18.33 -3.12
N THR A 49 15.48 -19.08 -2.53
CA THR A 49 14.28 -19.57 -3.23
C THR A 49 13.08 -18.69 -2.88
N VAL A 50 12.51 -18.06 -3.91
CA VAL A 50 11.24 -17.33 -3.86
C VAL A 50 10.13 -18.28 -4.30
N LEU A 51 9.20 -18.59 -3.41
CA LEU A 51 8.08 -19.52 -3.67
C LEU A 51 6.95 -18.85 -4.45
N ASP A 52 6.80 -17.54 -4.28
CA ASP A 52 5.73 -16.75 -4.88
C ASP A 52 6.31 -15.37 -5.20
N VAL A 53 6.41 -15.01 -6.48
CA VAL A 53 7.19 -13.86 -6.94
C VAL A 53 6.41 -12.55 -6.84
N ASP A 54 5.11 -12.56 -7.13
CA ASP A 54 4.27 -11.36 -7.21
C ASP A 54 3.21 -11.28 -6.10
N GLY A 55 2.90 -12.39 -5.43
CA GLY A 55 1.87 -12.47 -4.40
C GLY A 55 0.43 -12.43 -4.86
N GLU A 56 0.17 -12.37 -6.17
CA GLU A 56 -1.16 -12.51 -6.75
C GLU A 56 -1.62 -13.98 -6.67
N ASP A 57 -2.92 -14.19 -6.56
CA ASP A 57 -3.49 -15.53 -6.57
C ASP A 57 -3.32 -16.18 -7.95
N PRO A 58 -3.08 -17.50 -8.02
CA PRO A 58 -2.97 -18.19 -9.31
C PRO A 58 -4.23 -17.99 -10.15
N HIS A 59 -4.05 -17.53 -11.40
CA HIS A 59 -5.18 -17.31 -12.30
C HIS A 59 -5.88 -18.63 -12.66
N THR A 60 -7.20 -18.58 -12.81
CA THR A 60 -8.01 -19.74 -13.18
C THR A 60 -8.96 -19.42 -14.34
N GLY A 61 -9.30 -20.42 -15.14
CA GLY A 61 -10.29 -20.28 -16.21
C GLY A 61 -11.12 -21.54 -16.41
N ILE A 62 -12.38 -21.37 -16.82
CA ILE A 62 -13.27 -22.48 -17.18
C ILE A 62 -13.10 -22.79 -18.65
N ILE A 63 -12.87 -24.06 -18.98
CA ILE A 63 -12.58 -24.51 -20.34
C ILE A 63 -13.88 -24.67 -21.13
N ALA A 64 -13.91 -24.06 -22.31
CA ALA A 64 -14.97 -24.23 -23.30
C ALA A 64 -14.62 -25.33 -24.30
N SER A 65 -13.38 -25.35 -24.81
CA SER A 65 -12.90 -26.37 -25.75
C SER A 65 -11.38 -26.54 -25.74
N ILE A 66 -10.93 -27.71 -26.20
CA ILE A 66 -9.51 -28.06 -26.41
C ILE A 66 -9.38 -28.75 -27.77
N SER A 67 -8.42 -28.30 -28.60
CA SER A 67 -8.12 -28.95 -29.89
C SER A 67 -7.13 -30.11 -29.75
N ASN A 68 -7.20 -31.10 -30.65
CA ASN A 68 -6.26 -32.21 -30.75
C ASN A 68 -5.09 -31.87 -31.71
N ASP A 69 -4.38 -30.77 -31.43
CA ASP A 69 -3.30 -30.24 -32.27
C ASP A 69 -1.94 -30.19 -31.54
N ASN A 70 -0.92 -29.75 -32.28
CA ASN A 70 0.42 -29.44 -31.80
C ASN A 70 0.87 -28.07 -32.34
N PRO A 71 0.83 -26.98 -31.55
CA PRO A 71 0.37 -26.92 -30.17
C PRO A 71 -1.16 -26.97 -30.05
N ALA A 72 -1.68 -27.54 -28.97
CA ALA A 72 -3.11 -27.57 -28.69
C ALA A 72 -3.65 -26.17 -28.37
N LEU A 73 -4.81 -25.82 -28.92
CA LEU A 73 -5.53 -24.58 -28.62
C LEU A 73 -6.59 -24.83 -27.55
N ILE A 74 -6.55 -24.04 -26.49
CA ILE A 74 -7.54 -24.01 -25.41
C ILE A 74 -8.35 -22.74 -25.56
N SER A 75 -9.68 -22.88 -25.53
CA SER A 75 -10.61 -21.76 -25.41
C SER A 75 -11.34 -21.84 -24.07
N CYS A 76 -11.46 -20.72 -23.39
CA CYS A 76 -12.19 -20.59 -22.12
C CYS A 76 -13.53 -19.89 -22.32
N VAL A 77 -14.40 -19.97 -21.31
CA VAL A 77 -15.70 -19.28 -21.30
C VAL A 77 -15.47 -17.76 -21.31
N ASP A 78 -16.24 -17.03 -22.11
CA ASP A 78 -16.09 -15.59 -22.35
C ASP A 78 -16.54 -14.68 -21.18
N ASP A 79 -16.90 -15.25 -20.02
CA ASP A 79 -17.42 -14.50 -18.87
C ASP A 79 -16.33 -13.69 -18.15
N GLU A 80 -15.09 -14.21 -18.11
CA GLU A 80 -13.94 -13.53 -17.53
C GLU A 80 -12.73 -13.61 -18.46
N ARG A 81 -11.99 -12.50 -18.57
CA ARG A 81 -10.75 -12.47 -19.34
C ARG A 81 -9.69 -13.28 -18.63
N LEU A 82 -9.01 -14.14 -19.37
CA LEU A 82 -7.79 -14.81 -18.93
C LEU A 82 -6.67 -13.80 -18.77
N GLU A 83 -5.98 -13.88 -17.63
CA GLU A 83 -4.83 -13.03 -17.28
C GLU A 83 -3.49 -13.75 -17.50
N PHE A 84 -3.50 -14.94 -18.11
CA PHE A 84 -2.29 -15.69 -18.43
C PHE A 84 -1.37 -14.93 -19.39
N GLN A 85 -0.07 -15.11 -19.20
CA GLN A 85 1.00 -14.59 -20.05
C GLN A 85 1.77 -15.72 -20.74
N ASP A 86 2.42 -15.39 -21.85
CA ASP A 86 3.30 -16.34 -22.53
C ASP A 86 4.45 -16.75 -21.62
N GLY A 87 4.59 -18.06 -21.43
CA GLY A 87 5.58 -18.64 -20.53
C GLY A 87 5.05 -19.07 -19.17
N ASP A 88 3.84 -18.67 -18.80
CA ASP A 88 3.17 -19.20 -17.60
C ASP A 88 3.03 -20.72 -17.68
N LEU A 89 2.99 -21.36 -16.53
CA LEU A 89 2.64 -22.77 -16.42
C LEU A 89 1.22 -22.93 -15.94
N VAL A 90 0.52 -23.92 -16.49
CA VAL A 90 -0.84 -24.26 -16.11
C VAL A 90 -1.03 -25.76 -15.92
N VAL A 91 -1.97 -26.12 -15.06
CA VAL A 91 -2.48 -27.49 -14.88
C VAL A 91 -3.97 -27.53 -15.17
N PHE A 92 -4.47 -28.73 -15.48
CA PHE A 92 -5.86 -28.96 -15.84
C PHE A 92 -6.51 -29.92 -14.85
N SER A 93 -7.80 -29.71 -14.61
CA SER A 93 -8.65 -30.59 -13.81
C SER A 93 -10.04 -30.66 -14.42
N GLU A 94 -10.80 -31.71 -14.10
CA GLU A 94 -12.19 -31.88 -14.53
C GLU A 94 -12.42 -31.88 -16.06
N VAL A 95 -11.38 -32.13 -16.86
CA VAL A 95 -11.50 -32.23 -18.33
C VAL A 95 -12.12 -33.58 -18.70
N HIS A 96 -13.29 -33.57 -19.33
CA HIS A 96 -13.93 -34.80 -19.82
C HIS A 96 -13.60 -35.03 -21.30
N GLY A 97 -13.30 -36.29 -21.67
CA GLY A 97 -12.98 -36.70 -23.04
C GLY A 97 -11.48 -36.69 -23.35
N MET A 98 -10.72 -35.79 -22.73
CA MET A 98 -9.26 -35.66 -22.84
C MET A 98 -8.62 -35.80 -21.45
N THR A 99 -8.77 -36.98 -20.84
CA THR A 99 -8.43 -37.22 -19.43
C THR A 99 -6.93 -37.16 -19.13
N GLU A 100 -6.09 -37.28 -20.15
CA GLU A 100 -4.64 -37.19 -20.10
C GLU A 100 -4.15 -35.83 -19.59
N LEU A 101 -4.97 -34.77 -19.73
CA LEU A 101 -4.66 -33.45 -19.20
C LEU A 101 -4.89 -33.33 -17.68
N ASN A 102 -5.69 -34.21 -17.07
CA ASN A 102 -5.98 -34.18 -15.62
C ASN A 102 -4.86 -34.82 -14.77
N ASP A 103 -3.65 -34.92 -15.30
CA ASP A 103 -2.50 -35.58 -14.67
C ASP A 103 -1.75 -34.71 -13.65
N GLY A 104 -2.15 -33.45 -13.51
CA GLY A 104 -1.48 -32.47 -12.64
C GLY A 104 -0.11 -32.02 -13.15
N LYS A 105 0.29 -32.39 -14.38
CA LYS A 105 1.56 -31.98 -14.99
C LYS A 105 1.48 -30.52 -15.47
N PRO A 106 2.38 -29.62 -15.04
CA PRO A 106 2.43 -28.25 -15.54
C PRO A 106 2.79 -28.20 -17.03
N ARG A 107 2.12 -27.34 -17.78
CA ARG A 107 2.30 -27.14 -19.22
C ARG A 107 2.44 -25.65 -19.53
N LYS A 108 3.34 -25.32 -20.45
CA LYS A 108 3.70 -23.93 -20.76
C LYS A 108 2.70 -23.27 -21.71
N VAL A 109 2.23 -22.09 -21.34
CA VAL A 109 1.33 -21.24 -22.12
C VAL A 109 2.07 -20.53 -23.26
N LYS A 110 1.41 -20.44 -24.42
CA LYS A 110 1.84 -19.73 -25.63
C LYS A 110 0.68 -19.01 -26.29
N ASN A 111 0.96 -17.93 -27.00
CA ASN A 111 -0.02 -17.15 -27.76
C ASN A 111 -1.24 -16.78 -26.89
N ALA A 112 -1.00 -16.36 -25.65
CA ALA A 112 -2.06 -15.98 -24.72
C ALA A 112 -2.93 -14.85 -25.30
N ARG A 113 -4.24 -15.03 -25.23
CA ARG A 113 -5.29 -14.09 -25.65
C ARG A 113 -6.33 -13.99 -24.54
N PRO A 114 -7.21 -12.98 -24.57
CA PRO A 114 -8.19 -12.76 -23.50
C PRO A 114 -9.11 -13.94 -23.18
N PHE A 115 -9.33 -14.87 -24.12
CA PHE A 115 -10.24 -16.02 -23.92
C PHE A 115 -9.67 -17.33 -24.46
N SER A 116 -8.41 -17.34 -24.90
CA SER A 116 -7.78 -18.54 -25.45
C SER A 116 -6.27 -18.47 -25.36
N PHE A 117 -5.64 -19.64 -25.38
CA PHE A 117 -4.18 -19.76 -25.39
C PHE A 117 -3.81 -21.13 -25.97
N SER A 118 -2.56 -21.31 -26.34
CA SER A 118 -2.00 -22.60 -26.72
C SER A 118 -1.10 -23.15 -25.63
N ILE A 119 -0.92 -24.47 -25.58
CA ILE A 119 0.06 -25.10 -24.68
C ILE A 119 1.18 -25.79 -25.46
N GLU A 120 2.39 -25.82 -24.90
CA GLU A 120 3.52 -26.62 -25.38
C GLU A 120 3.34 -28.12 -25.07
N GLU A 121 2.25 -28.73 -25.57
CA GLU A 121 1.98 -30.16 -25.46
C GLU A 121 1.30 -30.64 -26.75
N ASP A 122 1.73 -31.81 -27.25
CA ASP A 122 1.13 -32.45 -28.41
C ASP A 122 -0.09 -33.28 -27.96
N THR A 123 -1.28 -32.81 -28.33
CA THR A 123 -2.55 -33.46 -27.97
C THR A 123 -3.15 -34.27 -29.12
N SER A 124 -2.44 -34.43 -30.24
CA SER A 124 -2.96 -35.13 -31.41
C SER A 124 -3.24 -36.61 -31.16
N ASN A 125 -2.60 -37.21 -30.15
CA ASN A 125 -2.84 -38.60 -29.73
C ASN A 125 -3.72 -38.74 -28.48
N PHE A 126 -4.24 -37.64 -27.92
CA PHE A 126 -5.11 -37.70 -26.74
C PHE A 126 -6.55 -38.02 -27.11
N GLY A 127 -7.35 -38.37 -26.11
CA GLY A 127 -8.80 -38.43 -26.26
C GLY A 127 -9.40 -37.11 -26.79
N ILE A 128 -10.55 -37.20 -27.45
CA ILE A 128 -11.25 -36.03 -27.99
C ILE A 128 -11.98 -35.34 -26.83
N TYR A 129 -11.75 -34.04 -26.67
CA TYR A 129 -12.45 -33.23 -25.67
C TYR A 129 -13.98 -33.32 -25.84
N VAL A 130 -14.69 -33.50 -24.72
CA VAL A 130 -16.15 -33.58 -24.67
C VAL A 130 -16.75 -32.36 -24.00
N LYS A 131 -16.36 -32.06 -22.75
CA LYS A 131 -16.91 -30.94 -21.96
C LYS A 131 -16.12 -30.69 -20.67
N GLY A 132 -16.39 -29.55 -20.06
CA GLY A 132 -15.94 -29.20 -18.72
C GLY A 132 -14.44 -28.94 -18.63
N GLY A 133 -13.98 -28.69 -17.41
CA GLY A 133 -12.58 -28.53 -17.11
C GLY A 133 -12.22 -27.14 -16.62
N ILE A 134 -11.23 -27.12 -15.74
CA ILE A 134 -10.67 -25.91 -15.13
C ILE A 134 -9.19 -25.92 -15.44
N VAL A 135 -8.69 -24.79 -15.92
CA VAL A 135 -7.27 -24.50 -16.02
C VAL A 135 -6.85 -23.61 -14.86
N THR A 136 -5.73 -23.94 -14.22
CA THR A 136 -5.18 -23.19 -13.07
C THR A 136 -3.70 -22.92 -13.28
N GLN A 137 -3.27 -21.68 -13.09
CA GLN A 137 -1.87 -21.29 -13.13
C GLN A 137 -1.07 -22.01 -12.04
N VAL A 138 0.16 -22.39 -12.37
CA VAL A 138 1.15 -22.91 -11.42
C VAL A 138 2.27 -21.89 -11.31
N LYS A 139 2.50 -21.42 -10.09
CA LYS A 139 3.58 -20.49 -9.79
C LYS A 139 4.85 -21.27 -9.49
N GLU A 140 5.83 -21.18 -10.38
CA GLU A 140 7.10 -21.85 -10.18
C GLU A 140 8.00 -21.09 -9.18
N PRO A 141 8.63 -21.80 -8.22
CA PRO A 141 9.62 -21.19 -7.37
C PRO A 141 10.81 -20.65 -8.20
N LYS A 142 11.18 -19.40 -7.96
CA LYS A 142 12.31 -18.73 -8.60
C LYS A 142 13.52 -18.77 -7.67
N VAL A 143 14.67 -19.19 -8.18
CA VAL A 143 15.94 -19.10 -7.43
C VAL A 143 16.66 -17.81 -7.82
N LEU A 144 17.00 -17.00 -6.82
CA LEU A 144 17.80 -15.78 -6.97
C LEU A 144 19.19 -16.01 -6.37
N CYS A 145 20.20 -15.44 -7.02
CA CYS A 145 21.58 -15.48 -6.57
C CYS A 145 22.01 -14.04 -6.24
N PHE A 146 22.22 -13.74 -4.96
CA PHE A 146 22.69 -12.44 -4.51
C PHE A 146 24.22 -12.42 -4.53
N LYS A 147 24.82 -11.26 -4.81
CA LYS A 147 26.25 -11.03 -4.57
C LYS A 147 26.44 -10.52 -3.14
N ALA A 148 27.56 -10.88 -2.53
CA ALA A 148 28.01 -10.20 -1.30
C ALA A 148 28.20 -8.70 -1.57
N LEU A 149 27.98 -7.86 -0.55
CA LEU A 149 28.06 -6.41 -0.60
C LEU A 149 29.38 -5.93 -1.21
N ARG A 150 30.52 -6.56 -0.89
CA ARG A 150 31.83 -6.17 -1.43
C ARG A 150 31.90 -6.31 -2.94
N ASP A 151 31.39 -7.42 -3.47
CA ASP A 151 31.33 -7.69 -4.90
C ASP A 151 30.29 -6.79 -5.57
N ALA A 152 29.14 -6.61 -4.92
CA ALA A 152 28.05 -5.75 -5.41
C ALA A 152 28.45 -4.27 -5.43
N MET A 153 29.31 -3.78 -4.53
CA MET A 153 29.80 -2.40 -4.57
C MET A 153 30.75 -2.14 -5.74
N THR A 154 31.45 -3.17 -6.22
CA THR A 154 32.31 -3.07 -7.40
C THR A 154 31.51 -3.29 -8.69
N ASP A 155 30.58 -4.25 -8.66
CA ASP A 155 29.68 -4.59 -9.75
C ASP A 155 28.22 -4.67 -9.26
N PRO A 156 27.53 -3.52 -9.17
CA PRO A 156 26.14 -3.45 -8.70
C PRO A 156 25.11 -4.09 -9.64
N GLY A 157 25.51 -4.54 -10.84
CA GLY A 157 24.58 -5.02 -11.86
C GLY A 157 23.60 -3.94 -12.32
N GLU A 158 22.36 -4.35 -12.56
CA GLU A 158 21.27 -3.43 -12.89
C GLU A 158 20.66 -2.85 -11.62
N PHE A 159 20.49 -1.53 -11.58
CA PHE A 159 19.81 -0.87 -10.48
C PHE A 159 18.30 -0.97 -10.62
N LEU A 160 17.60 -1.20 -9.50
CA LEU A 160 16.15 -1.06 -9.48
C LEU A 160 15.78 0.42 -9.58
N LEU A 161 14.97 0.76 -10.57
CA LEU A 161 14.49 2.12 -10.78
C LEU A 161 13.34 2.44 -9.83
N SER A 162 13.51 3.45 -8.99
CA SER A 162 12.43 3.99 -8.14
C SER A 162 11.52 4.97 -8.89
N ASP A 163 12.07 5.64 -9.92
CA ASP A 163 11.40 6.69 -10.69
C ASP A 163 11.89 6.64 -12.14
N PHE A 164 10.98 6.27 -13.05
CA PHE A 164 11.25 6.18 -14.49
C PHE A 164 11.48 7.55 -15.15
N SER A 165 11.30 8.68 -14.46
CA SER A 165 11.74 9.99 -14.97
C SER A 165 13.20 10.29 -14.63
N LYS A 166 13.82 9.50 -13.75
CA LYS A 166 15.17 9.69 -13.20
C LYS A 166 16.08 8.48 -13.48
N PHE A 167 16.08 7.96 -14.71
CA PHE A 167 16.85 6.75 -15.10
C PHE A 167 18.33 6.77 -14.71
N GLU A 168 19.00 7.92 -14.86
CA GLU A 168 20.43 8.08 -14.58
C GLU A 168 20.73 8.27 -13.08
N ARG A 169 19.70 8.36 -12.23
CA ARG A 169 19.87 8.74 -10.82
C ARG A 169 20.49 7.64 -9.95
N PRO A 170 20.14 6.35 -10.05
CA PRO A 170 20.69 5.34 -9.16
C PRO A 170 22.23 5.21 -9.21
N PRO A 171 22.90 5.20 -10.39
CA PRO A 171 24.36 5.23 -10.45
C PRO A 171 24.99 6.46 -9.78
N VAL A 172 24.35 7.63 -9.94
CA VAL A 172 24.79 8.89 -9.32
C VAL A 172 24.68 8.81 -7.79
N LEU A 173 23.57 8.27 -7.27
CA LEU A 173 23.38 8.09 -5.83
C LEU A 173 24.30 7.01 -5.26
N HIS A 174 24.57 5.95 -6.00
CA HIS A 174 25.55 4.92 -5.63
C HIS A 174 26.94 5.54 -5.40
N LEU A 175 27.37 6.44 -6.27
CA LEU A 175 28.60 7.21 -6.09
C LEU A 175 28.52 8.17 -4.89
N ALA A 176 27.38 8.85 -4.69
CA ALA A 176 27.20 9.79 -3.58
C ALA A 176 27.29 9.12 -2.20
N PHE A 177 26.69 7.93 -2.03
CA PHE A 177 26.80 7.16 -0.79
C PHE A 177 28.24 6.67 -0.55
N GLN A 178 28.96 6.21 -1.59
CA GLN A 178 30.38 5.88 -1.47
C GLN A 178 31.25 7.09 -1.07
N ALA A 179 30.98 8.24 -1.68
CA ALA A 179 31.66 9.48 -1.33
C ALA A 179 31.38 9.89 0.12
N LEU A 180 30.17 9.62 0.64
CA LEU A 180 29.81 9.89 2.02
C LEU A 180 30.59 9.00 2.99
N ASP A 181 30.68 7.71 2.71
CA ASP A 181 31.47 6.78 3.53
C ASP A 181 32.95 7.20 3.57
N LYS A 182 33.52 7.58 2.41
CA LYS A 182 34.90 8.09 2.35
C LYS A 182 35.07 9.43 3.09
N PHE A 183 34.10 10.34 2.97
CA PHE A 183 34.12 11.61 3.70
C PHE A 183 34.09 11.38 5.22
N LYS A 184 33.20 10.51 5.71
CA LYS A 184 33.10 10.14 7.13
C LYS A 184 34.42 9.55 7.62
N LYS A 185 35.07 8.71 6.82
CA LYS A 185 36.39 8.11 7.14
C LYS A 185 37.51 9.15 7.23
N ASP A 186 37.53 10.13 6.33
CA ASP A 186 38.58 11.17 6.28
C ASP A 186 38.41 12.24 7.36
N HIS A 187 37.17 12.62 7.66
CA HIS A 187 36.85 13.76 8.53
C HIS A 187 36.29 13.38 9.90
N GLY A 188 35.90 12.12 10.12
CA GLY A 188 35.29 11.64 11.36
C GLY A 188 33.86 12.14 11.60
N ARG A 189 33.21 12.74 10.60
CA ARG A 189 31.85 13.30 10.67
C ARG A 189 31.22 13.36 9.28
N CYS A 190 29.89 13.55 9.22
CA CYS A 190 29.21 13.92 7.97
C CYS A 190 29.53 15.38 7.56
N PRO A 191 29.37 15.73 6.27
CA PRO A 191 29.32 17.12 5.83
C PRO A 191 28.31 17.95 6.64
N ALA A 192 28.66 19.18 6.96
CA ALA A 192 27.77 20.11 7.66
C ALA A 192 26.79 20.76 6.68
N ALA A 193 25.54 20.93 7.11
CA ALA A 193 24.50 21.55 6.30
C ALA A 193 24.89 22.99 5.91
N GLY A 194 24.75 23.30 4.62
CA GLY A 194 25.10 24.61 4.06
C GLY A 194 26.59 24.99 4.11
N CYS A 195 27.51 24.07 4.44
CA CYS A 195 28.94 24.34 4.46
C CYS A 195 29.56 24.12 3.08
N GLU A 196 30.02 25.21 2.47
CA GLU A 196 30.59 25.19 1.11
C GLU A 196 31.94 24.47 1.07
N GLU A 197 32.77 24.59 2.11
CA GLU A 197 34.05 23.89 2.21
C GLU A 197 33.87 22.37 2.22
N ASP A 198 32.91 21.89 3.02
CA ASP A 198 32.57 20.47 3.09
C ASP A 198 31.98 19.96 1.78
N ALA A 199 31.08 20.74 1.16
CA ALA A 199 30.50 20.39 -0.13
C ALA A 199 31.56 20.27 -1.24
N GLN A 200 32.52 21.20 -1.27
CA GLN A 200 33.64 21.14 -2.21
C GLN A 200 34.58 19.96 -1.93
N SER A 201 34.83 19.63 -0.66
CA SER A 201 35.58 18.42 -0.29
C SER A 201 34.84 17.15 -0.71
N PHE A 202 33.53 17.10 -0.51
CA PHE A 202 32.67 15.97 -0.90
C PHE A 202 32.69 15.75 -2.42
N LEU A 203 32.57 16.82 -3.21
CA LEU A 203 32.69 16.77 -4.67
C LEU A 203 34.05 16.24 -5.14
N LYS A 204 35.15 16.66 -4.49
CA LYS A 204 36.50 16.16 -4.81
C LYS A 204 36.63 14.67 -4.55
N ILE A 205 36.07 14.18 -3.43
CA ILE A 205 36.05 12.76 -3.10
C ILE A 205 35.24 11.97 -4.14
N ALA A 206 34.05 12.44 -4.48
CA ALA A 206 33.20 11.82 -5.50
C ALA A 206 33.90 11.76 -6.86
N ALA A 207 34.53 12.85 -7.29
CA ALA A 207 35.29 12.90 -8.53
C ALA A 207 36.45 11.88 -8.53
N ALA A 208 37.20 11.76 -7.42
CA ALA A 208 38.28 10.79 -7.32
C ALA A 208 37.78 9.33 -7.41
N ILE A 209 36.64 9.01 -6.78
CA ILE A 209 36.03 7.68 -6.88
C ILE A 209 35.52 7.41 -8.31
N ASN A 210 34.90 8.40 -8.94
CA ASN A 210 34.39 8.28 -10.31
C ASN A 210 35.52 8.05 -11.32
N GLU A 211 36.65 8.78 -11.19
CA GLU A 211 37.84 8.58 -12.04
C GLU A 211 38.49 7.20 -11.87
N ALA A 212 38.39 6.61 -10.67
CA ALA A 212 38.88 5.26 -10.42
C ALA A 212 37.94 4.16 -10.97
N SER A 213 36.70 4.51 -11.31
CA SER A 213 35.66 3.57 -11.75
C SER A 213 35.73 3.35 -13.26
N ALA A 214 36.68 2.51 -13.72
CA ALA A 214 37.01 2.27 -15.15
C ALA A 214 35.83 2.34 -16.15
N ASP A 215 35.15 1.23 -16.43
CA ASP A 215 34.10 1.14 -17.46
C ASP A 215 32.73 1.66 -16.99
N ARG A 216 32.63 2.15 -15.74
CA ARG A 216 31.37 2.61 -15.10
C ARG A 216 31.44 4.06 -14.65
N LYS A 217 32.42 4.79 -15.16
CA LYS A 217 32.60 6.21 -14.91
C LYS A 217 31.35 6.96 -15.38
N LEU A 218 30.80 7.78 -14.51
CA LEU A 218 29.74 8.73 -14.88
C LEU A 218 30.36 9.83 -15.75
N ASP A 219 29.74 10.11 -16.89
CA ASP A 219 30.21 11.15 -17.82
C ASP A 219 30.23 12.54 -17.18
N THR A 220 29.23 12.81 -16.32
CA THR A 220 29.10 14.10 -15.63
C THR A 220 28.67 13.88 -14.17
N ILE A 221 29.24 14.68 -13.28
CA ILE A 221 28.83 14.74 -11.87
C ILE A 221 27.88 15.93 -11.72
N ASP A 222 26.63 15.66 -11.32
CA ASP A 222 25.66 16.70 -11.00
C ASP A 222 26.07 17.39 -9.70
N GLU A 223 26.85 18.48 -9.82
CA GLU A 223 27.35 19.22 -8.66
C GLU A 223 26.22 19.70 -7.75
N LYS A 224 25.09 20.10 -8.33
CA LYS A 224 23.95 20.60 -7.56
C LYS A 224 23.38 19.50 -6.68
N LEU A 225 23.19 18.31 -7.23
CA LEU A 225 22.71 17.14 -6.48
C LEU A 225 23.68 16.76 -5.36
N PHE A 226 24.98 16.70 -5.65
CA PHE A 226 25.99 16.35 -4.65
C PHE A 226 26.08 17.37 -3.50
N ARG A 227 25.89 18.67 -3.80
CA ARG A 227 25.80 19.71 -2.77
C ARG A 227 24.56 19.54 -1.90
N GLN A 228 23.41 19.22 -2.50
CA GLN A 228 22.17 18.92 -1.76
C GLN A 228 22.32 17.67 -0.89
N PHE A 229 22.93 16.61 -1.45
CA PHE A 229 23.23 15.37 -0.73
C PHE A 229 24.15 15.63 0.47
N ALA A 230 25.27 16.31 0.25
CA ALA A 230 26.21 16.67 1.33
C ALA A 230 25.49 17.45 2.43
N SER A 231 24.72 18.48 2.06
CA SER A 231 24.00 19.32 3.03
C SER A 231 23.00 18.52 3.87
N GLY A 232 22.28 17.56 3.28
CA GLY A 232 21.29 16.73 3.96
C GLY A 232 21.85 15.45 4.60
N SER A 233 23.12 15.12 4.38
CA SER A 233 23.70 13.79 4.68
C SER A 233 23.61 13.34 6.13
N ARG A 234 23.56 14.27 7.08
CA ARG A 234 23.42 13.97 8.51
C ARG A 234 21.96 13.84 8.96
N ALA A 235 21.02 14.38 8.20
CA ALA A 235 19.63 14.46 8.61
C ALA A 235 18.93 13.11 8.41
N VAL A 236 18.12 12.71 9.40
CA VAL A 236 17.16 11.63 9.23
C VAL A 236 15.77 12.26 9.24
N LEU A 237 15.17 12.37 8.05
CA LEU A 237 13.82 12.91 7.91
C LEU A 237 12.81 11.82 8.21
N ASN A 238 11.86 12.11 9.08
CA ASN A 238 10.90 11.10 9.51
C ASN A 238 10.06 10.50 8.35
N PRO A 239 9.57 11.25 7.35
CA PRO A 239 8.90 10.66 6.18
C PRO A 239 9.79 9.66 5.42
N MET A 240 11.07 9.97 5.27
CA MET A 240 12.04 9.07 4.62
C MET A 240 12.29 7.83 5.48
N ALA A 241 12.47 8.00 6.80
CA ALA A 241 12.61 6.89 7.73
C ALA A 241 11.36 5.98 7.75
N ALA A 242 10.16 6.55 7.64
CA ALA A 242 8.92 5.78 7.56
C ALA A 242 8.85 4.96 6.25
N MET A 243 9.18 5.57 5.11
CA MET A 243 9.19 4.90 3.81
C MET A 243 10.24 3.77 3.78
N PHE A 244 11.50 4.07 4.13
CA PHE A 244 12.58 3.08 4.14
C PHE A 244 12.35 2.01 5.22
N GLY A 245 11.82 2.37 6.38
CA GLY A 245 11.42 1.42 7.41
C GLY A 245 10.34 0.44 6.93
N GLY A 246 9.36 0.92 6.17
CA GLY A 246 8.35 0.07 5.53
C GLY A 246 8.94 -0.87 4.49
N ILE A 247 9.80 -0.35 3.60
CA ILE A 247 10.51 -1.14 2.58
C ILE A 247 11.36 -2.22 3.25
N VAL A 248 12.23 -1.86 4.18
CA VAL A 248 13.11 -2.78 4.90
C VAL A 248 12.30 -3.80 5.72
N GLY A 249 11.23 -3.36 6.38
CA GLY A 249 10.31 -4.25 7.09
C GLY A 249 9.71 -5.31 6.16
N GLN A 250 9.32 -4.91 4.95
CA GLN A 250 8.85 -5.85 3.95
C GLN A 250 9.96 -6.80 3.47
N GLU A 251 11.19 -6.30 3.22
CA GLU A 251 12.32 -7.15 2.83
C GLU A 251 12.67 -8.19 3.92
N VAL A 252 12.53 -7.85 5.19
CA VAL A 252 12.66 -8.83 6.30
C VAL A 252 11.61 -9.93 6.19
N VAL A 253 10.35 -9.59 5.88
CA VAL A 253 9.29 -10.57 5.68
C VAL A 253 9.61 -11.46 4.47
N LYS A 254 10.08 -10.89 3.36
CA LYS A 254 10.49 -11.66 2.16
C LYS A 254 11.61 -12.64 2.48
N ALA A 255 12.66 -12.17 3.15
CA ALA A 255 13.80 -12.97 3.57
C ALA A 255 13.40 -14.19 4.43
N CYS A 256 12.43 -14.02 5.32
CA CYS A 256 12.00 -15.07 6.25
C CYS A 256 10.91 -16.00 5.68
N SER A 257 10.20 -15.61 4.63
CA SER A 257 9.05 -16.36 4.09
C SER A 257 9.28 -16.95 2.70
N GLY A 258 10.20 -16.39 1.91
CA GLY A 258 10.32 -16.71 0.49
C GLY A 258 9.13 -16.22 -0.35
N LYS A 259 8.25 -15.36 0.20
CA LYS A 259 7.14 -14.75 -0.54
C LYS A 259 7.53 -13.34 -1.01
N PHE A 260 7.10 -13.00 -2.22
CA PHE A 260 7.43 -11.82 -3.03
C PHE A 260 8.88 -11.78 -3.54
N HIS A 261 9.07 -11.15 -4.70
CA HIS A 261 10.39 -10.85 -5.23
C HIS A 261 11.09 -9.83 -4.31
N PRO A 262 12.26 -10.18 -3.75
CA PRO A 262 13.05 -9.24 -2.96
C PRO A 262 13.71 -8.17 -3.83
N LEU A 263 14.13 -7.08 -3.21
CA LEU A 263 15.04 -6.12 -3.84
C LEU A 263 16.34 -6.85 -4.23
N ASN A 264 16.77 -6.69 -5.47
CA ASN A 264 17.95 -7.39 -6.02
C ASN A 264 18.80 -6.42 -6.86
N GLN A 265 19.76 -5.68 -6.32
CA GLN A 265 20.18 -5.66 -4.91
C GLN A 265 20.16 -4.27 -4.28
N PHE A 266 20.57 -3.25 -5.04
CA PHE A 266 20.54 -1.87 -4.60
C PHE A 266 19.25 -1.18 -5.02
N PHE A 267 18.63 -0.51 -4.07
CA PHE A 267 17.54 0.42 -4.28
C PHE A 267 17.95 1.80 -3.77
N TYR A 268 17.90 2.79 -4.65
CA TYR A 268 18.16 4.19 -4.33
C TYR A 268 16.89 5.00 -4.58
N PHE A 269 16.65 5.97 -3.72
CA PHE A 269 15.53 6.90 -3.86
C PHE A 269 15.97 8.30 -3.44
N ASP A 270 15.43 9.30 -4.12
CA ASP A 270 15.51 10.70 -3.70
C ASP A 270 14.16 11.39 -3.87
N SER A 271 13.92 12.38 -3.01
CA SER A 271 12.78 13.30 -3.10
C SER A 271 13.26 14.74 -3.10
N VAL A 272 14.23 15.08 -3.97
CA VAL A 272 14.80 16.44 -4.03
C VAL A 272 13.79 17.51 -4.40
N GLU A 273 12.68 17.12 -5.04
CA GLU A 273 11.55 17.97 -5.37
C GLU A 273 10.82 18.49 -4.12
N SER A 274 11.05 17.87 -2.95
CA SER A 274 10.54 18.36 -1.66
C SER A 274 11.33 19.53 -1.09
N LEU A 275 12.49 19.90 -1.67
CA LEU A 275 13.23 21.09 -1.25
C LEU A 275 12.40 22.35 -1.55
N PRO A 276 12.54 23.40 -0.72
CA PRO A 276 11.88 24.68 -1.01
C PRO A 276 12.30 25.24 -2.36
N THR A 277 11.36 25.90 -3.04
CA THR A 277 11.62 26.57 -4.32
C THR A 277 12.44 27.86 -4.18
N TYR A 278 12.59 28.36 -2.95
CA TYR A 278 13.42 29.52 -2.65
C TYR A 278 14.84 29.10 -2.20
N PRO A 279 15.86 29.94 -2.43
CA PRO A 279 17.22 29.66 -1.96
C PRO A 279 17.28 29.48 -0.44
N LEU A 280 17.99 28.43 -0.01
CA LEU A 280 18.28 28.18 1.40
C LEU A 280 19.57 28.88 1.78
N GLU A 281 19.47 29.91 2.61
CA GLU A 281 20.65 30.61 3.13
C GLU A 281 21.30 29.78 4.25
N PRO A 282 22.64 29.77 4.39
CA PRO A 282 23.32 28.99 5.44
C PRO A 282 22.83 29.29 6.87
N GLN A 283 22.39 30.52 7.12
CA GLN A 283 21.80 30.91 8.40
C GLN A 283 20.46 30.21 8.70
N ASP A 284 19.68 29.89 7.67
CA ASP A 284 18.37 29.23 7.80
C ASP A 284 18.52 27.74 8.16
N LEU A 285 19.67 27.14 7.84
CA LEU A 285 20.00 25.73 8.05
C LEU A 285 20.72 25.47 9.39
N LYS A 286 21.05 26.53 10.12
CA LYS A 286 21.83 26.43 11.34
C LYS A 286 21.03 25.72 12.43
N PRO A 287 21.59 24.70 13.11
CA PRO A 287 20.91 24.03 14.21
C PRO A 287 20.64 25.01 15.35
N SER A 288 19.50 24.83 16.00
CA SER A 288 19.02 25.64 17.13
C SER A 288 18.93 24.86 18.43
N ASN A 289 19.50 23.64 18.45
CA ASN A 289 19.46 22.69 19.56
C ASN A 289 18.03 22.34 19.96
N ASN A 290 17.20 22.06 18.96
CA ASN A 290 15.82 21.61 19.14
C ASN A 290 15.58 20.28 18.42
N ARG A 291 14.41 19.68 18.66
CA ARG A 291 14.03 18.37 18.09
C ARG A 291 13.88 18.35 16.57
N TYR A 292 13.80 19.51 15.92
CA TYR A 292 13.62 19.67 14.48
C TYR A 292 14.93 20.00 13.75
N ASP A 293 16.09 20.02 14.44
CA ASP A 293 17.37 20.40 13.83
C ASP A 293 17.71 19.59 12.56
N ALA A 294 17.41 18.29 12.53
CA ALA A 294 17.59 17.47 11.32
C ALA A 294 16.71 17.97 10.15
N GLN A 295 15.45 18.28 10.41
CA GLN A 295 14.51 18.79 9.42
C GLN A 295 14.90 20.21 8.95
N VAL A 296 15.30 21.08 9.87
CA VAL A 296 15.79 22.44 9.61
C VAL A 296 17.06 22.41 8.75
N SER A 297 17.96 21.45 8.97
CA SER A 297 19.19 21.34 8.18
C SER A 297 18.96 20.99 6.70
N VAL A 298 17.76 20.53 6.34
CA VAL A 298 17.36 20.23 4.96
C VAL A 298 16.43 21.30 4.39
N PHE A 299 15.41 21.69 5.14
CA PHE A 299 14.33 22.56 4.64
C PHE A 299 14.43 24.02 5.11
N GLY A 300 15.30 24.31 6.09
CA GLY A 300 15.44 25.62 6.70
C GLY A 300 14.37 25.94 7.75
N SER A 301 14.73 26.86 8.65
CA SER A 301 13.87 27.32 9.75
C SER A 301 12.58 28.01 9.29
N LYS A 302 12.58 28.61 8.09
CA LYS A 302 11.39 29.25 7.50
C LYS A 302 10.29 28.25 7.18
N LEU A 303 10.63 27.12 6.55
CA LEU A 303 9.63 26.07 6.28
C LEU A 303 9.20 25.38 7.57
N GLN A 304 10.13 25.13 8.48
CA GLN A 304 9.81 24.57 9.80
C GLN A 304 8.73 25.40 10.51
N LYS A 305 8.91 26.72 10.57
CA LYS A 305 7.93 27.63 11.18
C LYS A 305 6.56 27.55 10.49
N LYS A 306 6.53 27.49 9.15
CA LYS A 306 5.26 27.34 8.41
C LYS A 306 4.53 26.05 8.78
N MET A 307 5.26 24.94 8.92
CA MET A 307 4.68 23.67 9.36
C MET A 307 4.13 23.77 10.79
N GLU A 308 4.87 24.41 11.70
CA GLU A 308 4.42 24.62 13.09
C GLU A 308 3.16 25.50 13.20
N GLU A 309 2.98 26.47 12.29
CA GLU A 309 1.82 27.37 12.24
C GLU A 309 0.63 26.80 11.44
N ALA A 310 0.77 25.62 10.81
CA ALA A 310 -0.25 25.09 9.91
C ALA A 310 -1.54 24.62 10.62
N ASN A 311 -2.68 24.82 9.96
CA ASN A 311 -3.98 24.28 10.31
C ASN A 311 -4.31 23.07 9.42
N THR A 312 -4.25 21.87 9.99
CA THR A 312 -4.36 20.60 9.26
C THR A 312 -5.62 19.85 9.64
N PHE A 313 -6.32 19.27 8.66
CA PHE A 313 -7.43 18.35 8.90
C PHE A 313 -7.10 16.95 8.43
N VAL A 314 -7.07 15.98 9.34
CA VAL A 314 -6.84 14.56 9.05
C VAL A 314 -8.16 13.80 9.16
N VAL A 315 -8.54 13.09 8.10
CA VAL A 315 -9.81 12.35 8.05
C VAL A 315 -9.55 10.85 8.03
N GLY A 316 -9.88 10.19 9.14
CA GLY A 316 -9.53 8.80 9.41
C GLY A 316 -8.31 8.67 10.32
N SER A 317 -8.42 7.79 11.31
CA SER A 317 -7.38 7.44 12.29
C SER A 317 -7.06 5.95 12.29
N GLY A 318 -7.33 5.29 11.15
CA GLY A 318 -6.95 3.90 10.88
C GLY A 318 -5.44 3.70 10.66
N ALA A 319 -5.05 2.75 9.81
CA ALA A 319 -3.63 2.40 9.60
C ALA A 319 -2.82 3.60 9.08
N LEU A 320 -3.29 4.22 7.99
CA LEU A 320 -2.69 5.44 7.43
C LEU A 320 -2.75 6.60 8.41
N GLY A 321 -3.89 6.80 9.09
CA GLY A 321 -4.07 7.90 10.04
C GLY A 321 -3.09 7.83 11.22
N CYS A 322 -2.81 6.63 11.74
CA CYS A 322 -1.80 6.42 12.77
C CYS A 322 -0.38 6.81 12.30
N GLU A 323 0.00 6.36 11.10
CA GLU A 323 1.30 6.71 10.49
C GLU A 323 1.42 8.21 10.20
N PHE A 324 0.36 8.82 9.66
CA PHE A 324 0.33 10.25 9.39
C PHE A 324 0.40 11.08 10.66
N LEU A 325 -0.35 10.74 11.72
CA LEU A 325 -0.24 11.46 12.99
C LEU A 325 1.16 11.38 13.59
N LYS A 326 1.80 10.20 13.57
CA LYS A 326 3.21 10.07 13.97
C LYS A 326 4.09 10.97 13.12
N ASN A 327 3.89 10.99 11.81
CA ASN A 327 4.68 11.83 10.91
C ASN A 327 4.50 13.32 11.18
N LEU A 328 3.27 13.80 11.27
CA LEU A 328 2.93 15.19 11.55
C LEU A 328 3.48 15.63 12.91
N ALA A 329 3.36 14.79 13.94
CA ALA A 329 3.91 15.06 15.27
C ALA A 329 5.44 15.18 15.25
N LEU A 330 6.15 14.26 14.59
CA LEU A 330 7.61 14.29 14.50
C LEU A 330 8.14 15.42 13.61
N MET A 331 7.39 15.81 12.58
CA MET A 331 7.70 16.95 11.72
C MET A 331 7.40 18.31 12.38
N GLY A 332 6.71 18.32 13.52
CA GLY A 332 6.34 19.55 14.22
C GLY A 332 5.18 20.30 13.56
N VAL A 333 4.33 19.60 12.80
CA VAL A 333 3.13 20.23 12.20
C VAL A 333 2.17 20.65 13.32
N SER A 334 1.60 21.85 13.20
CA SER A 334 0.64 22.39 14.18
C SER A 334 1.17 22.44 15.62
N CYS A 335 2.49 22.62 15.79
CA CYS A 335 3.15 22.65 17.10
C CYS A 335 3.43 24.06 17.65
N SER A 336 2.98 25.10 16.96
CA SER A 336 2.99 26.48 17.48
C SER A 336 1.60 26.88 18.00
N SER A 337 1.55 27.93 18.82
CA SER A 337 0.30 28.47 19.36
C SER A 337 -0.72 28.96 18.31
N LYS A 338 -0.34 29.04 17.03
CA LYS A 338 -1.22 29.41 15.92
C LYS A 338 -1.66 28.24 15.06
N GLY A 339 -0.97 27.11 15.16
CA GLY A 339 -1.30 25.91 14.40
C GLY A 339 -2.33 25.07 15.14
N LYS A 340 -3.12 24.33 14.37
CA LYS A 340 -4.12 23.41 14.89
C LYS A 340 -4.28 22.20 13.98
N LEU A 341 -4.16 21.00 14.55
CA LEU A 341 -4.53 19.76 13.87
C LEU A 341 -5.92 19.33 14.34
N THR A 342 -6.84 19.08 13.43
CA THR A 342 -8.10 18.40 13.73
C THR A 342 -8.03 17.00 13.13
N ILE A 343 -8.36 15.97 13.91
CA ILE A 343 -8.53 14.61 13.42
C ILE A 343 -9.95 14.12 13.69
N THR A 344 -10.56 13.44 12.73
CA THR A 344 -11.88 12.83 12.91
C THR A 344 -11.92 11.37 12.46
N ASP A 345 -12.64 10.55 13.22
CA ASP A 345 -12.92 9.14 12.91
C ASP A 345 -14.11 8.69 13.77
N ASP A 346 -15.15 8.12 13.16
CA ASP A 346 -16.36 7.69 13.86
C ASP A 346 -16.31 6.24 14.36
N ASP A 347 -15.18 5.56 14.15
CA ASP A 347 -15.02 4.15 14.51
C ASP A 347 -14.31 3.94 15.87
N ILE A 348 -14.50 2.73 16.41
CA ILE A 348 -13.90 2.28 17.66
C ILE A 348 -12.74 1.32 17.40
N ILE A 349 -11.85 1.18 18.38
CA ILE A 349 -10.69 0.30 18.27
C ILE A 349 -11.13 -1.15 18.44
N GLU A 350 -10.79 -1.98 17.45
CA GLU A 350 -10.97 -3.43 17.49
C GLU A 350 -9.65 -4.20 17.58
N LYS A 351 -9.70 -5.46 18.01
CA LYS A 351 -8.51 -6.32 18.10
C LYS A 351 -7.79 -6.48 16.75
N SER A 352 -8.54 -6.59 15.65
CA SER A 352 -8.01 -6.74 14.29
C SER A 352 -7.15 -5.55 13.85
N ASN A 353 -7.41 -4.37 14.43
CA ASN A 353 -6.77 -3.11 14.09
C ASN A 353 -5.31 -3.03 14.58
N LEU A 354 -5.02 -3.65 15.73
CA LEU A 354 -3.74 -3.54 16.44
C LEU A 354 -2.55 -4.08 15.62
N SER A 355 -2.81 -4.92 14.62
CA SER A 355 -1.80 -5.43 13.67
C SER A 355 -1.12 -4.34 12.84
N ARG A 356 -1.79 -3.21 12.61
CA ARG A 356 -1.36 -2.15 11.68
C ARG A 356 -1.65 -0.72 12.15
N GLN A 357 -2.28 -0.56 13.32
CA GLN A 357 -2.64 0.73 13.92
C GLN A 357 -1.87 0.90 15.23
N PHE A 358 -0.55 1.10 15.10
CA PHE A 358 0.40 0.99 16.21
C PHE A 358 0.27 2.08 17.28
N LEU A 359 -0.57 3.11 17.10
CA LEU A 359 -0.90 4.06 18.17
C LEU A 359 -1.85 3.45 19.22
N PHE A 360 -2.46 2.32 18.91
CA PHE A 360 -3.42 1.64 19.78
C PHE A 360 -2.78 0.47 20.53
N ARG A 361 -3.39 0.10 21.66
CA ARG A 361 -2.97 -1.02 22.51
C ARG A 361 -4.18 -1.88 22.86
N ASP A 362 -3.95 -3.09 23.35
CA ASP A 362 -5.02 -4.02 23.75
C ASP A 362 -6.01 -3.38 24.74
N TRP A 363 -5.53 -2.56 25.68
CA TRP A 363 -6.38 -1.88 26.65
C TRP A 363 -7.19 -0.71 26.07
N ASN A 364 -6.97 -0.33 24.82
CA ASN A 364 -7.77 0.67 24.12
C ASN A 364 -8.95 0.09 23.33
N ILE A 365 -9.11 -1.24 23.28
CA ILE A 365 -10.24 -1.87 22.58
C ILE A 365 -11.58 -1.33 23.10
N GLY A 366 -12.46 -0.97 22.16
CA GLY A 366 -13.77 -0.35 22.43
C GLY A 366 -13.74 1.16 22.65
N GLN A 367 -12.57 1.80 22.68
CA GLN A 367 -12.44 3.26 22.75
C GLN A 367 -12.45 3.87 21.34
N ALA A 368 -12.84 5.15 21.24
CA ALA A 368 -12.84 5.88 19.97
C ALA A 368 -11.42 6.05 19.41
N LYS A 369 -11.22 5.71 18.14
CA LYS A 369 -9.90 5.74 17.50
C LYS A 369 -9.27 7.13 17.50
N SER A 370 -10.01 8.14 17.09
CA SER A 370 -9.50 9.52 16.97
C SER A 370 -8.97 10.07 18.30
N THR A 371 -9.68 9.79 19.40
CA THR A 371 -9.33 10.29 20.74
C THR A 371 -8.06 9.62 21.27
N VAL A 372 -7.95 8.29 21.12
CA VAL A 372 -6.74 7.56 21.54
C VAL A 372 -5.55 7.92 20.64
N ALA A 373 -5.77 8.04 19.33
CA ALA A 373 -4.73 8.41 18.37
C ALA A 373 -4.16 9.80 18.67
N ALA A 374 -5.03 10.78 18.96
CA ALA A 374 -4.62 12.11 19.34
C ALA A 374 -3.81 12.12 20.64
N THR A 375 -4.25 11.38 21.65
CA THR A 375 -3.52 11.24 22.92
C THR A 375 -2.12 10.65 22.70
N ALA A 376 -2.01 9.60 21.86
CA ALA A 376 -0.73 8.99 21.53
C ALA A 376 0.18 9.95 20.74
N ALA A 377 -0.37 10.72 19.79
CA ALA A 377 0.38 11.71 19.02
C ALA A 377 0.89 12.85 19.91
N SER A 378 0.08 13.35 20.86
CA SER A 378 0.52 14.33 21.85
C SER A 378 1.62 13.79 22.78
N ALA A 379 1.66 12.48 23.03
CA ALA A 379 2.76 11.86 23.79
C ALA A 379 4.08 11.83 22.97
N ILE A 380 4.00 11.66 21.65
CA ILE A 380 5.16 11.78 20.75
C ILE A 380 5.68 13.22 20.73
N ASN A 381 4.77 14.20 20.62
CA ASN A 381 5.10 15.61 20.65
C ASN A 381 4.16 16.43 21.55
N PRO A 382 4.59 16.79 22.78
CA PRO A 382 3.77 17.59 23.70
C PRO A 382 3.42 18.99 23.20
N SER A 383 4.12 19.50 22.18
CA SER A 383 3.79 20.78 21.54
C SER A 383 2.67 20.67 20.51
N LEU A 384 2.24 19.46 20.13
CA LEU A 384 1.19 19.26 19.13
C LEU A 384 -0.16 19.76 19.64
N HIS A 385 -0.75 20.73 18.94
CA HIS A 385 -2.10 21.21 19.20
C HIS A 385 -3.11 20.42 18.37
N ILE A 386 -3.77 19.45 19.00
CA ILE A 386 -4.64 18.49 18.31
C ILE A 386 -6.03 18.39 18.97
N ASP A 387 -7.07 18.48 18.14
CA ASP A 387 -8.46 18.22 18.51
C ASP A 387 -8.94 16.92 17.86
N ALA A 388 -9.51 16.02 18.67
CA ALA A 388 -10.08 14.76 18.21
C ALA A 388 -11.61 14.83 18.15
N LEU A 389 -12.17 14.53 17.00
CA LEU A 389 -13.62 14.45 16.74
C LEU A 389 -14.02 13.00 16.43
N GLN A 390 -15.28 12.67 16.67
CA GLN A 390 -15.84 11.33 16.43
C GLN A 390 -16.91 11.37 15.32
N ASN A 391 -16.84 12.38 14.46
CA ASN A 391 -17.84 12.64 13.45
C ASN A 391 -17.37 12.06 12.11
N ARG A 392 -18.22 11.26 11.48
CA ARG A 392 -17.99 10.82 10.10
C ARG A 392 -17.97 12.03 9.19
N ALA A 393 -16.94 12.20 8.36
CA ALA A 393 -16.93 13.26 7.36
C ALA A 393 -17.91 12.92 6.23
N CYS A 394 -19.14 13.42 6.34
CA CYS A 394 -20.23 13.20 5.40
C CYS A 394 -21.23 14.37 5.39
N PRO A 395 -22.16 14.44 4.43
CA PRO A 395 -23.15 15.52 4.34
C PRO A 395 -23.94 15.76 5.64
N ASP A 396 -24.21 14.71 6.43
CA ASP A 396 -24.99 14.80 7.67
C ASP A 396 -24.26 15.53 8.82
N THR A 397 -22.96 15.79 8.66
CA THR A 397 -22.10 16.40 9.70
C THR A 397 -21.56 17.78 9.31
N GLU A 398 -22.11 18.40 8.27
CA GLU A 398 -21.68 19.74 7.82
C GLU A 398 -21.96 20.84 8.85
N ASN A 399 -22.82 20.59 9.84
CA ASN A 399 -22.98 21.47 10.99
C ASN A 399 -21.74 21.49 11.91
N VAL A 400 -20.95 20.41 11.93
CA VAL A 400 -19.66 20.32 12.64
C VAL A 400 -18.54 20.84 11.75
N PHE A 401 -18.48 20.37 10.51
CA PHE A 401 -17.52 20.79 9.50
C PHE A 401 -18.06 21.94 8.65
N HIS A 402 -18.47 23.03 9.32
CA HIS A 402 -19.09 24.19 8.70
C HIS A 402 -18.09 25.07 7.93
N ASP A 403 -18.56 26.05 7.17
CA ASP A 403 -17.73 26.89 6.28
C ASP A 403 -16.51 27.51 6.98
N THR A 404 -16.68 28.10 8.17
CA THR A 404 -15.55 28.68 8.92
C THR A 404 -14.48 27.65 9.31
N PHE A 405 -14.86 26.38 9.54
CA PHE A 405 -13.90 25.32 9.80
C PHE A 405 -13.05 25.09 8.56
N TRP A 406 -13.70 24.90 7.40
CA TRP A 406 -13.01 24.69 6.13
C TRP A 406 -12.12 25.87 5.75
N GLU A 407 -12.64 27.10 5.78
CA GLU A 407 -11.91 28.32 5.41
C GLU A 407 -10.61 28.47 6.20
N GLY A 408 -10.58 28.05 7.46
CA GLY A 408 -9.40 28.12 8.33
C GLY A 408 -8.32 27.06 8.07
N LEU A 409 -8.55 26.06 7.24
CA LEU A 409 -7.60 24.99 6.96
C LEU A 409 -6.54 25.41 5.93
N ASP A 410 -5.31 24.93 6.12
CA ASP A 410 -4.23 25.03 5.14
C ASP A 410 -4.13 23.78 4.26
N VAL A 411 -4.44 22.60 4.81
CA VAL A 411 -4.35 21.31 4.10
C VAL A 411 -5.28 20.26 4.71
N VAL A 412 -5.79 19.38 3.85
CA VAL A 412 -6.59 18.21 4.23
C VAL A 412 -5.82 16.94 3.86
N ILE A 413 -5.85 15.94 4.74
CA ILE A 413 -5.13 14.67 4.57
C ILE A 413 -6.12 13.53 4.79
N ASN A 414 -6.38 12.75 3.74
CA ASN A 414 -7.25 11.60 3.80
C ASN A 414 -6.49 10.35 4.25
N ALA A 415 -7.09 9.61 5.17
CA ALA A 415 -6.69 8.29 5.64
C ALA A 415 -7.90 7.35 5.68
N LEU A 416 -8.66 7.36 4.58
CA LEU A 416 -9.97 6.73 4.43
C LEU A 416 -9.86 5.31 3.86
N ASP A 417 -10.91 4.52 4.00
CA ASP A 417 -10.97 3.12 3.54
C ASP A 417 -12.02 2.87 2.46
N ASN A 418 -12.84 3.87 2.12
CA ASN A 418 -13.91 3.74 1.13
C ASN A 418 -13.93 4.92 0.14
N VAL A 419 -14.38 4.64 -1.09
CA VAL A 419 -14.38 5.62 -2.20
C VAL A 419 -15.41 6.74 -1.97
N ASN A 420 -16.55 6.44 -1.33
CA ASN A 420 -17.60 7.44 -1.10
C ASN A 420 -17.12 8.59 -0.22
N ALA A 421 -16.42 8.28 0.88
CA ALA A 421 -15.84 9.28 1.76
C ALA A 421 -14.72 10.07 1.05
N ARG A 422 -13.89 9.41 0.22
CA ARG A 422 -12.86 10.09 -0.59
C ARG A 422 -13.49 11.12 -1.54
N MET A 423 -14.55 10.72 -2.26
CA MET A 423 -15.27 11.60 -3.18
C MET A 423 -15.94 12.77 -2.45
N TYR A 424 -16.52 12.53 -1.27
CA TYR A 424 -17.07 13.62 -0.44
C TYR A 424 -15.97 14.63 -0.06
N MET A 425 -14.84 14.14 0.46
CA MET A 425 -13.72 14.99 0.87
C MET A 425 -13.11 15.76 -0.30
N ASP A 426 -12.96 15.12 -1.46
CA ASP A 426 -12.50 15.75 -2.70
C ASP A 426 -13.43 16.90 -3.12
N MET A 427 -14.75 16.68 -3.13
CA MET A 427 -15.73 17.72 -3.47
C MET A 427 -15.70 18.90 -2.51
N ARG A 428 -15.53 18.66 -1.21
CA ARG A 428 -15.38 19.75 -0.23
C ARG A 428 -14.07 20.51 -0.42
N CYS A 429 -12.96 19.82 -0.65
CA CYS A 429 -11.67 20.45 -0.92
C CYS A 429 -11.70 21.28 -2.21
N LEU A 430 -12.38 20.79 -3.25
CA LEU A 430 -12.61 21.54 -4.49
C LEU A 430 -13.42 22.83 -4.24
N TYR A 431 -14.52 22.72 -3.49
CA TYR A 431 -15.39 23.86 -3.18
C TYR A 431 -14.68 24.95 -2.36
N PHE A 432 -13.96 24.57 -1.30
CA PHE A 432 -13.23 25.51 -0.43
C PHE A 432 -11.81 25.83 -0.90
N GLN A 433 -11.40 25.29 -2.05
CA GLN A 433 -10.07 25.48 -2.62
C GLN A 433 -8.95 25.09 -1.64
N LYS A 434 -9.07 23.91 -1.04
CA LYS A 434 -8.08 23.38 -0.10
C LYS A 434 -7.21 22.30 -0.75
N PRO A 435 -5.88 22.33 -0.54
CA PRO A 435 -5.02 21.22 -0.90
C PRO A 435 -5.47 19.93 -0.21
N LEU A 436 -5.51 18.84 -0.97
CA LEU A 436 -5.86 17.51 -0.49
C LEU A 436 -4.72 16.53 -0.75
N LEU A 437 -4.29 15.83 0.29
CA LEU A 437 -3.36 14.71 0.21
C LEU A 437 -4.15 13.40 0.35
N GLU A 438 -4.18 12.60 -0.71
CA GLU A 438 -4.92 11.34 -0.80
C GLU A 438 -3.97 10.15 -0.89
N SER A 439 -4.37 9.02 -0.29
CA SER A 439 -3.59 7.79 -0.33
C SER A 439 -4.44 6.53 -0.11
N GLY A 440 -3.98 5.43 -0.68
CA GLY A 440 -4.64 4.13 -0.57
C GLY A 440 -3.63 3.00 -0.41
N THR A 441 -4.07 1.91 0.21
CA THR A 441 -3.28 0.67 0.34
C THR A 441 -4.17 -0.54 0.09
N LEU A 442 -3.63 -1.56 -0.58
CA LEU A 442 -4.26 -2.85 -0.79
C LEU A 442 -3.19 -3.94 -0.75
N GLY A 443 -3.09 -4.66 0.37
CA GLY A 443 -2.01 -5.64 0.59
C GLY A 443 -0.64 -4.97 0.50
N ALA A 444 0.20 -5.42 -0.44
CA ALA A 444 1.53 -4.83 -0.69
C ALA A 444 1.51 -3.64 -1.68
N LYS A 445 0.33 -3.29 -2.22
CA LYS A 445 0.16 -2.19 -3.18
C LYS A 445 -0.21 -0.91 -2.45
N CYS A 446 0.24 0.23 -2.96
CA CYS A 446 -0.15 1.54 -2.45
C CYS A 446 -0.20 2.58 -3.58
N ASN A 447 -0.89 3.68 -3.31
CA ASN A 447 -0.91 4.86 -4.18
C ASN A 447 -0.96 6.14 -3.34
N THR A 448 -0.47 7.23 -3.92
CA THR A 448 -0.56 8.57 -3.34
C THR A 448 -0.94 9.55 -4.44
N GLN A 449 -1.81 10.51 -4.14
CA GLN A 449 -2.20 11.58 -5.06
C GLN A 449 -2.28 12.90 -4.30
N MET A 450 -1.77 13.96 -4.90
CA MET A 450 -1.90 15.32 -4.39
C MET A 450 -2.86 16.11 -5.28
N VAL A 451 -3.82 16.79 -4.67
CA VAL A 451 -4.74 17.71 -5.34
C VAL A 451 -4.40 19.12 -4.87
N ILE A 452 -3.88 19.94 -5.79
CA ILE A 452 -3.47 21.31 -5.54
C ILE A 452 -4.44 22.26 -6.29
N PRO A 453 -5.15 23.15 -5.57
CA PRO A 453 -6.08 24.10 -6.17
C PRO A 453 -5.43 24.91 -7.30
N HIS A 454 -6.14 25.02 -8.42
CA HIS A 454 -5.70 25.74 -9.64
C HIS A 454 -4.44 25.18 -10.32
N LEU A 455 -4.00 23.97 -9.98
CA LEU A 455 -2.81 23.36 -10.58
C LEU A 455 -3.05 21.92 -11.09
N THR A 456 -3.65 21.06 -10.27
CA THR A 456 -3.92 19.66 -10.64
C THR A 456 -5.41 19.40 -10.82
N GLU A 457 -5.76 18.27 -11.42
CA GLU A 457 -7.13 17.74 -11.36
C GLU A 457 -7.49 17.29 -9.92
N ASN A 458 -8.79 17.25 -9.64
CA ASN A 458 -9.33 16.70 -8.40
C ASN A 458 -9.38 15.17 -8.45
N TYR A 459 -9.50 14.50 -7.30
CA TYR A 459 -9.48 13.03 -7.22
C TYR A 459 -10.57 12.39 -8.08
N GLY A 460 -11.80 12.92 -8.00
CA GLY A 460 -12.95 12.44 -8.78
C GLY A 460 -12.93 12.76 -10.29
N ALA A 461 -11.89 13.42 -10.82
CA ALA A 461 -11.74 13.64 -12.26
C ALA A 461 -11.40 12.34 -13.01
N SER A 462 -10.69 11.44 -12.34
CA SER A 462 -10.36 10.11 -12.85
C SER A 462 -11.36 9.08 -12.32
N ARG A 463 -11.63 8.02 -13.09
CA ARG A 463 -12.52 6.93 -12.69
C ARG A 463 -11.72 5.67 -12.45
N ASP A 464 -11.74 5.21 -11.20
CA ASP A 464 -11.28 3.88 -10.85
C ASP A 464 -12.22 2.80 -11.42
N PRO A 465 -11.71 1.60 -11.73
CA PRO A 465 -12.56 0.46 -12.06
C PRO A 465 -13.57 0.20 -10.93
N PRO A 466 -14.84 -0.10 -11.25
CA PRO A 466 -15.81 -0.47 -10.22
C PRO A 466 -15.38 -1.78 -9.55
N GLU A 467 -15.79 -1.97 -8.30
CA GLU A 467 -15.66 -3.27 -7.64
C GLU A 467 -16.31 -4.35 -8.50
N LYS A 468 -15.61 -5.48 -8.68
CA LYS A 468 -16.16 -6.63 -9.39
C LYS A 468 -17.38 -7.14 -8.62
N GLN A 469 -18.55 -7.06 -9.24
CA GLN A 469 -19.79 -7.64 -8.71
C GLN A 469 -20.27 -8.72 -9.67
N ALA A 470 -20.51 -9.92 -9.15
CA ALA A 470 -21.07 -11.00 -9.93
C ALA A 470 -22.50 -10.66 -10.39
N PRO A 471 -22.89 -10.99 -11.63
CA PRO A 471 -24.26 -10.80 -12.08
C PRO A 471 -25.26 -11.53 -11.17
N MET A 472 -26.34 -10.86 -10.77
CA MET A 472 -27.35 -11.43 -9.87
C MET A 472 -27.93 -12.76 -10.37
N CYS A 473 -28.11 -12.92 -11.69
CA CYS A 473 -28.55 -14.18 -12.28
C CYS A 473 -27.57 -15.33 -12.03
N THR A 474 -26.26 -15.05 -12.08
CA THR A 474 -25.20 -16.04 -11.79
C THR A 474 -25.20 -16.39 -10.31
N VAL A 475 -25.26 -15.40 -9.42
CA VAL A 475 -25.28 -15.61 -7.96
C VAL A 475 -26.47 -16.47 -7.52
N HIS A 476 -27.66 -16.21 -8.05
CA HIS A 476 -28.87 -16.90 -7.62
C HIS A 476 -29.14 -18.23 -8.34
N SER A 477 -28.74 -18.38 -9.60
CA SER A 477 -29.14 -19.54 -10.42
C SER A 477 -27.98 -20.44 -10.82
N PHE A 478 -26.79 -19.89 -11.04
CA PHE A 478 -25.66 -20.62 -11.64
C PHE A 478 -24.29 -20.27 -11.00
N PRO A 479 -24.14 -20.41 -9.67
CA PRO A 479 -22.85 -20.19 -9.02
C PRO A 479 -21.86 -21.27 -9.46
N HIS A 480 -20.65 -20.86 -9.82
CA HIS A 480 -19.61 -21.75 -10.34
C HIS A 480 -18.22 -21.46 -9.74
N ASN A 481 -18.10 -20.45 -8.89
CA ASN A 481 -16.92 -20.18 -8.09
C ASN A 481 -17.35 -19.93 -6.63
N ILE A 482 -16.37 -19.90 -5.71
CA ILE A 482 -16.65 -19.76 -4.28
C ILE A 482 -17.18 -18.36 -3.94
N ASP A 483 -16.76 -17.31 -4.65
CA ASP A 483 -17.19 -15.94 -4.41
C ASP A 483 -18.69 -15.74 -4.68
N HIS A 484 -19.23 -16.42 -5.70
CA HIS A 484 -20.67 -16.44 -5.97
C HIS A 484 -21.44 -17.05 -4.80
N CYS A 485 -20.96 -18.18 -4.27
CA CYS A 485 -21.57 -18.85 -3.11
C CYS A 485 -21.50 -17.98 -1.85
N LEU A 486 -20.37 -17.30 -1.62
CA LEU A 486 -20.19 -16.39 -0.48
C LEU A 486 -21.10 -15.15 -0.57
N THR A 487 -21.21 -14.58 -1.78
CA THR A 487 -22.11 -13.45 -2.04
C THR A 487 -23.57 -13.83 -1.82
N TRP A 488 -23.97 -15.01 -2.31
CA TRP A 488 -25.29 -15.57 -2.06
C TRP A 488 -25.55 -15.78 -0.56
N ALA A 489 -24.63 -16.44 0.15
CA ALA A 489 -24.76 -16.70 1.58
C ALA A 489 -24.87 -15.42 2.42
N ARG A 490 -24.13 -14.36 2.05
CA ARG A 490 -24.26 -13.03 2.67
C ARG A 490 -25.64 -12.43 2.42
N SER A 491 -26.14 -12.51 1.18
CA SER A 491 -27.48 -12.02 0.84
C SER A 491 -28.59 -12.73 1.63
N GLU A 492 -28.48 -14.06 1.79
CA GLU A 492 -29.40 -14.84 2.61
C GLU A 492 -29.34 -14.42 4.08
N PHE A 493 -28.13 -14.24 4.64
CA PHE A 493 -27.96 -13.75 6.00
C PHE A 493 -28.62 -12.38 6.21
N GLU A 494 -28.33 -11.40 5.35
CA GLU A 494 -28.92 -10.06 5.42
C GLU A 494 -30.45 -10.11 5.23
N GLY A 495 -30.94 -10.94 4.32
CA GLY A 495 -32.36 -11.11 4.04
C GLY A 495 -33.13 -11.67 5.22
N LEU A 496 -32.62 -12.76 5.83
CA LEU A 496 -33.29 -13.50 6.89
C LEU A 496 -33.14 -12.81 8.26
N LEU A 497 -31.94 -12.33 8.60
CA LEU A 497 -31.59 -11.95 9.96
C LEU A 497 -31.50 -10.44 10.20
N GLU A 498 -31.52 -9.62 9.15
CA GLU A 498 -31.46 -8.16 9.27
C GLU A 498 -32.68 -7.47 8.66
N LYS A 499 -32.89 -7.63 7.34
CA LYS A 499 -33.95 -6.94 6.59
C LYS A 499 -35.33 -7.35 7.07
N THR A 500 -35.58 -8.65 7.22
CA THR A 500 -36.89 -9.15 7.67
C THR A 500 -37.25 -8.68 9.09
N PRO A 501 -36.37 -8.80 10.11
CA PRO A 501 -36.63 -8.22 11.43
C PRO A 501 -36.84 -6.70 11.42
N ASN A 502 -36.06 -5.94 10.65
CA ASN A 502 -36.21 -4.48 10.55
C ASN A 502 -37.56 -4.08 9.92
N GLU A 503 -38.02 -4.84 8.93
CA GLU A 503 -39.32 -4.63 8.30
C GLU A 503 -40.47 -4.90 9.28
N VAL A 504 -40.36 -5.99 10.06
CA VAL A 504 -41.31 -6.31 11.14
C VAL A 504 -41.32 -5.21 12.19
N ASN A 505 -40.16 -4.73 12.62
CA ASN A 505 -40.06 -3.63 13.59
C ASN A 505 -40.69 -2.33 13.05
N SER A 506 -40.52 -2.04 11.76
CA SER A 506 -41.15 -0.89 11.10
C SER A 506 -42.68 -1.01 11.07
N PHE A 507 -43.19 -2.20 10.74
CA PHE A 507 -44.62 -2.50 10.82
C PHE A 507 -45.17 -2.34 12.24
N LEU A 508 -44.49 -2.90 13.24
CA LEU A 508 -44.92 -2.84 14.65
C LEU A 508 -44.85 -1.41 15.23
N SER A 509 -43.90 -0.59 14.78
CA SER A 509 -43.73 0.78 15.26
C SER A 509 -44.86 1.71 14.83
N ASN A 510 -45.34 1.59 13.58
CA ASN A 510 -46.50 2.35 13.10
C ASN A 510 -47.28 1.60 12.00
N PRO A 511 -48.21 0.69 12.38
CA PRO A 511 -48.92 -0.15 11.43
C PRO A 511 -49.75 0.64 10.40
N ALA A 512 -50.32 1.78 10.79
CA ALA A 512 -51.16 2.60 9.92
C ALA A 512 -50.34 3.27 8.81
N GLN A 513 -49.18 3.82 9.17
CA GLN A 513 -48.25 4.42 8.19
C GLN A 513 -47.66 3.35 7.28
N TYR A 514 -47.27 2.20 7.83
CA TYR A 514 -46.75 1.07 7.06
C TYR A 514 -47.76 0.57 6.03
N ALA A 515 -49.01 0.33 6.44
CA ALA A 515 -50.08 -0.08 5.53
C ALA A 515 -50.36 0.95 4.43
N ALA A 516 -50.28 2.25 4.76
CA ALA A 516 -50.42 3.32 3.78
C ALA A 516 -49.25 3.36 2.78
N ALA A 517 -48.02 3.06 3.23
CA ALA A 517 -46.85 2.92 2.37
C ALA A 517 -46.95 1.70 1.44
N MET A 518 -47.34 0.53 1.97
CA MET A 518 -47.50 -0.69 1.17
C MET A 518 -48.57 -0.56 0.08
N ARG A 519 -49.66 0.19 0.34
CA ARG A 519 -50.67 0.50 -0.70
C ARG A 519 -50.15 1.40 -1.82
N LYS A 520 -49.02 2.09 -1.62
CA LYS A 520 -48.37 2.95 -2.62
C LYS A 520 -47.18 2.27 -3.30
N ALA A 521 -46.64 1.20 -2.72
CA ALA A 521 -45.56 0.42 -3.31
C ALA A 521 -46.08 -0.43 -4.49
N GLY A 522 -45.18 -0.90 -5.35
CA GLY A 522 -45.55 -1.81 -6.44
C GLY A 522 -46.04 -3.16 -5.90
N ASP A 523 -47.04 -3.76 -6.54
CA ASP A 523 -47.74 -4.96 -6.04
C ASP A 523 -46.80 -6.12 -5.65
N ALA A 524 -45.77 -6.38 -6.47
CA ALA A 524 -44.81 -7.45 -6.21
C ALA A 524 -43.98 -7.18 -4.94
N GLN A 525 -43.47 -5.96 -4.78
CA GLN A 525 -42.70 -5.55 -3.61
C GLN A 525 -43.57 -5.53 -2.35
N ALA A 526 -44.78 -4.98 -2.44
CA ALA A 526 -45.71 -4.92 -1.31
C ALA A 526 -46.08 -6.33 -0.84
N ARG A 527 -46.32 -7.26 -1.77
CA ARG A 527 -46.61 -8.65 -1.45
C ARG A 527 -45.44 -9.33 -0.74
N GLU A 528 -44.22 -9.21 -1.27
CA GLU A 528 -43.03 -9.82 -0.69
C GLU A 528 -42.81 -9.34 0.75
N LEU A 529 -42.86 -8.03 1.00
CA LEU A 529 -42.63 -7.46 2.33
C LEU A 529 -43.72 -7.89 3.32
N LEU A 530 -44.99 -7.88 2.91
CA LEU A 530 -46.10 -8.33 3.75
C LEU A 530 -46.05 -9.83 4.05
N GLU A 531 -45.63 -10.66 3.09
CA GLU A 531 -45.43 -12.10 3.29
C GLU A 531 -44.34 -12.34 4.33
N ARG A 532 -43.19 -11.67 4.24
CA ARG A 532 -42.10 -11.74 5.23
C ARG A 532 -42.55 -11.32 6.63
N VAL A 533 -43.31 -10.23 6.74
CA VAL A 533 -43.86 -9.77 8.03
C VAL A 533 -44.82 -10.81 8.61
N SER A 534 -45.69 -11.38 7.76
CA SER A 534 -46.62 -12.42 8.18
C SER A 534 -45.93 -13.72 8.57
N GLU A 535 -44.86 -14.11 7.88
CA GLU A 535 -44.07 -15.29 8.18
C GLU A 535 -43.40 -15.15 9.54
N CYS A 536 -42.68 -14.04 9.75
CA CYS A 536 -41.97 -13.80 11.01
C CYS A 536 -42.89 -13.64 12.23
N LEU A 537 -44.07 -13.01 12.08
CA LEU A 537 -44.97 -12.74 13.21
C LEU A 537 -45.97 -13.86 13.49
N ASN A 538 -46.30 -14.68 12.49
CA ASN A 538 -47.39 -15.65 12.61
C ASN A 538 -46.97 -17.06 12.19
N LYS A 539 -46.55 -17.28 10.94
CA LYS A 539 -46.36 -18.65 10.42
C LYS A 539 -45.13 -19.36 11.02
N ASP A 540 -44.01 -18.66 11.08
CA ASP A 540 -42.69 -19.22 11.45
C ASP A 540 -42.18 -18.64 12.78
N ARG A 541 -43.10 -18.11 13.59
CA ARG A 541 -42.75 -17.53 14.89
C ARG A 541 -42.27 -18.61 15.84
N CYS A 542 -40.98 -18.61 16.11
CA CYS A 542 -40.36 -19.50 17.09
C CYS A 542 -40.66 -19.01 18.53
N SER A 543 -41.13 -19.90 19.40
CA SER A 543 -41.39 -19.61 20.82
C SER A 543 -40.35 -20.24 21.76
N THR A 544 -39.65 -21.27 21.28
CA THR A 544 -38.57 -21.98 21.98
C THR A 544 -37.32 -22.07 21.09
N PHE A 545 -36.18 -22.41 21.69
CA PHE A 545 -34.97 -22.66 20.93
C PHE A 545 -35.09 -23.88 20.01
N ASP A 546 -35.86 -24.90 20.41
CA ASP A 546 -36.13 -26.08 19.58
C ASP A 546 -36.97 -25.74 18.33
N ASP A 547 -37.86 -24.75 18.43
CA ASP A 547 -38.55 -24.20 17.26
C ASP A 547 -37.56 -23.54 16.30
N CYS A 548 -36.57 -22.80 16.82
CA CYS A 548 -35.52 -22.21 15.99
C CYS A 548 -34.67 -23.27 15.28
N ILE A 549 -34.35 -24.39 15.95
CA ILE A 549 -33.64 -25.53 15.34
C ILE A 549 -34.50 -26.14 14.22
N SER A 550 -35.80 -26.29 14.48
CA SER A 550 -36.74 -26.83 13.49
C SER A 550 -36.85 -25.91 12.28
N TRP A 551 -36.95 -24.59 12.50
CA TRP A 551 -36.96 -23.58 11.44
C TRP A 551 -35.67 -23.59 10.61
N ALA A 552 -34.50 -23.63 11.26
CA ALA A 552 -33.22 -23.68 10.56
C ALA A 552 -33.01 -24.97 9.73
N ARG A 553 -33.82 -26.00 9.97
CA ARG A 553 -33.78 -27.26 9.21
C ARG A 553 -34.72 -27.27 8.00
N LEU A 554 -35.75 -26.42 7.97
CA LEU A 554 -36.69 -26.30 6.84
C LEU A 554 -35.97 -25.74 5.61
#